data_AF-A0A3N1GXT5-F1
#
_entry.id   AF-A0A3N1GXT5-F1
#
_cell.length_a   1.000
_cell.length_b   1.000
_cell.length_c   1.000
_cell.angle_alpha   90.00
_cell.angle_beta   90.00
_cell.angle_gamma   90.00
#
_symmetry.space_group_name_H-M   'P 1'
#
loop_
_entity.id
_entity.type
_entity.pdbx_description
1 polymer ?
#
loop_
_entity_poly.entity_id
_entity_poly.type
_entity_poly.pdbx_seq_one_letter_code
_entity_poly.pdbx_strand_id
1 'polypeptide(L)'
;MTPQNVAVNLTTQYRPCVSSSNPALTSGSRTLSGPMPVRTCLDLLNSGALAFTIVWNTGQTSTVSVNATVVGAALVVTFTGVVSSGLFTGSSVVQVVTGPATDVLLCTASLGTVSSVYSLVTLEITSL
;
A
#
# COMPACT_ATOMS: atom_id res chain seq x y z
N MET A 1 -17.13 5.81 -18.47
CA MET A 1 -15.77 5.81 -17.90
C MET A 1 -14.79 5.40 -18.99
N THR A 2 -13.82 6.25 -19.31
CA THR A 2 -12.85 6.03 -20.39
C THR A 2 -11.48 5.64 -19.83
N PRO A 3 -10.87 4.53 -20.28
CA PRO A 3 -9.51 4.19 -19.90
C PRO A 3 -8.51 5.26 -20.32
N GLN A 4 -7.53 5.55 -19.46
CA GLN A 4 -6.46 6.51 -19.73
C GLN A 4 -5.13 6.02 -19.18
N ASN A 5 -4.05 6.50 -19.79
CA ASN A 5 -2.71 6.29 -19.25
C ASN A 5 -2.45 7.30 -18.14
N VAL A 6 -2.07 6.82 -16.96
CA VAL A 6 -1.81 7.67 -15.80
C VAL A 6 -0.39 7.43 -15.29
N ALA A 7 0.23 8.47 -14.73
CA ALA A 7 1.46 8.31 -13.96
C ALA A 7 1.10 8.26 -12.48
N VAL A 8 1.51 7.19 -11.79
CA VAL A 8 1.25 7.02 -10.36
C VAL A 8 2.55 7.23 -9.61
N ASN A 9 2.51 8.09 -8.60
CA ASN A 9 3.57 8.29 -7.62
C ASN A 9 3.01 8.00 -6.23
N LEU A 10 3.47 6.91 -5.63
CA LEU A 10 3.10 6.47 -4.30
C LEU A 10 4.34 6.49 -3.42
N THR A 11 4.22 7.12 -2.25
CA THR A 11 5.20 7.03 -1.18
C THR A 11 4.49 6.61 0.08
N THR A 12 5.03 5.61 0.78
CA THR A 12 4.55 5.19 2.09
C THR A 12 5.68 5.32 3.09
N GLN A 13 5.40 5.93 4.24
CA GLN A 13 6.33 6.10 5.35
C GLN A 13 5.75 5.39 6.56
N TYR A 14 6.52 4.50 7.17
CA TYR A 14 6.14 3.77 8.38
C TYR A 14 6.90 4.37 9.57
N ARG A 15 6.18 5.11 10.42
CA ARG A 15 6.71 5.74 11.64
C ARG A 15 5.61 5.95 12.69
N PRO A 16 5.90 5.76 14.00
CA PRO A 16 7.08 5.07 14.53
C PRO A 16 6.97 3.55 14.30
N CYS A 17 8.08 2.89 13.96
CA CYS A 17 8.15 1.44 13.97
C CYS A 17 8.77 0.95 15.29
N VAL A 18 8.26 -0.17 15.78
CA VAL A 18 8.82 -0.88 16.94
C VAL A 18 8.97 -2.35 16.57
N SER A 19 10.10 -2.96 16.94
CA SER A 19 10.36 -4.37 16.69
C SER A 19 11.11 -4.97 17.88
N SER A 20 10.59 -6.07 18.42
CA SER A 20 11.24 -6.82 19.50
C SER A 20 12.52 -7.52 19.02
N SER A 21 12.54 -8.02 17.78
CA SER A 21 13.69 -8.71 17.18
C SER A 21 14.74 -7.76 16.62
N ASN A 22 14.36 -6.52 16.25
CA ASN A 22 15.26 -5.51 15.70
C ASN A 22 15.04 -4.14 16.34
N PRO A 23 15.53 -3.91 17.58
CA PRO A 23 15.24 -2.66 18.32
C PRO A 23 15.76 -1.37 17.67
N ALA A 24 16.76 -1.47 16.78
CA ALA A 24 17.28 -0.33 16.02
C ALA A 24 16.35 0.11 14.86
N LEU A 25 15.33 -0.68 14.53
CA LEU A 25 14.34 -0.36 13.51
C LEU A 25 13.31 0.60 14.10
N THR A 26 13.35 1.84 13.61
CA THR A 26 12.47 2.93 14.05
C THR A 26 11.59 3.47 12.92
N SER A 27 11.94 3.15 11.67
CA SER A 27 11.13 3.53 10.52
C SER A 27 11.40 2.68 9.28
N GLY A 28 10.44 2.70 8.36
CA GLY A 28 10.61 2.16 7.02
C GLY A 28 9.93 3.03 5.97
N SER A 29 10.23 2.77 4.70
CA SER A 29 9.58 3.44 3.59
C SER A 29 9.44 2.52 2.38
N ARG A 30 8.49 2.84 1.52
CA ARG A 30 8.46 2.31 0.15
C ARG A 30 8.03 3.39 -0.82
N THR A 31 8.50 3.28 -2.05
CA THR A 31 8.09 4.13 -3.15
C THR A 31 7.69 3.27 -4.34
N LEU A 32 6.69 3.73 -5.08
CA LEU A 32 6.31 3.18 -6.36
C LEU A 32 6.05 4.38 -7.27
N SER A 33 6.77 4.41 -8.39
CA SER A 33 6.61 5.45 -9.40
C SER A 33 6.61 4.80 -10.77
N GLY A 34 5.63 5.13 -11.61
CA GLY A 34 5.65 4.66 -12.99
C GLY A 34 4.36 4.92 -13.75
N PRO A 35 4.42 4.80 -15.09
CA PRO A 35 3.22 4.82 -15.91
C PRO A 35 2.39 3.56 -15.65
N MET A 36 1.09 3.75 -15.46
CA MET A 36 0.09 2.68 -15.45
C MET A 36 -0.81 2.88 -16.67
N PRO A 37 -0.69 2.02 -17.70
CA PRO A 37 -1.52 2.13 -18.89
C PRO A 37 -2.94 1.65 -18.58
N VAL A 38 -3.92 2.21 -19.31
CA VAL A 38 -5.31 1.72 -19.34
C VAL A 38 -5.95 1.62 -17.94
N ARG A 39 -6.00 2.74 -17.21
CA ARG A 39 -6.68 2.86 -15.90
C ARG A 39 -8.01 3.57 -16.02
N THR A 40 -8.98 3.13 -15.21
CA THR A 40 -10.30 3.69 -15.00
C THR A 40 -10.53 3.92 -13.50
N CYS A 41 -11.54 4.70 -13.10
CA CYS A 41 -11.82 4.86 -11.67
C CYS A 41 -12.30 3.57 -10.99
N LEU A 42 -12.80 2.59 -11.74
CA LEU A 42 -13.17 1.28 -11.17
C LEU A 42 -11.93 0.49 -10.75
N ASP A 43 -10.78 0.72 -11.41
CA ASP A 43 -9.54 0.05 -11.05
C ASP A 43 -9.04 0.42 -9.65
N LEU A 44 -9.51 1.55 -9.10
CA LEU A 44 -9.26 1.95 -7.71
C LEU A 44 -9.90 0.99 -6.70
N LEU A 45 -10.92 0.23 -7.11
CA LEU A 45 -11.64 -0.74 -6.28
C LEU A 45 -11.12 -2.17 -6.49
N ASN A 46 -10.13 -2.37 -7.37
CA ASN A 46 -9.62 -3.70 -7.65
C ASN A 46 -8.84 -4.27 -6.46
N SER A 47 -9.25 -5.46 -6.05
CA SER A 47 -8.48 -6.36 -5.20
C SER A 47 -7.51 -7.20 -6.04
N GLY A 48 -6.40 -7.65 -5.46
CA GLY A 48 -5.49 -8.55 -6.16
C GLY A 48 -4.16 -8.78 -5.47
N ALA A 49 -3.37 -9.69 -6.02
CA ALA A 49 -2.02 -9.96 -5.54
C ALA A 49 -1.05 -8.85 -5.98
N LEU A 50 -0.14 -8.45 -5.09
CA LEU A 50 0.97 -7.57 -5.40
C LEU A 50 2.18 -7.88 -4.52
N ALA A 51 3.33 -7.43 -4.97
CA ALA A 51 4.56 -7.48 -4.20
C ALA A 51 5.17 -6.08 -4.11
N PHE A 52 5.73 -5.73 -2.95
CA PHE A 52 6.48 -4.49 -2.76
C PHE A 52 7.62 -4.68 -1.77
N THR A 53 8.62 -3.81 -1.88
CA THR A 53 9.79 -3.82 -1.01
C THR A 53 9.73 -2.63 -0.05
N ILE A 54 9.93 -2.92 1.24
CA ILE A 54 10.13 -1.93 2.29
C ILE A 54 11.63 -1.77 2.51
N VAL A 55 12.09 -0.52 2.56
CA VAL A 55 13.44 -0.14 2.96
C VAL A 55 13.41 0.39 4.38
N TRP A 56 14.17 -0.22 5.28
CA TRP A 56 14.23 0.15 6.69
C TRP A 56 15.31 1.21 6.96
N ASN A 57 15.19 1.95 8.06
CA ASN A 57 16.20 2.96 8.45
C ASN A 57 17.60 2.39 8.70
N THR A 58 17.68 1.10 8.96
CA THR A 58 18.91 0.34 9.17
C THR A 58 19.59 -0.09 7.86
N GLY A 59 18.99 0.23 6.70
CA GLY A 59 19.50 -0.12 5.37
C GLY A 59 19.10 -1.52 4.89
N GLN A 60 18.55 -2.36 5.77
CA GLN A 60 17.98 -3.66 5.37
C GLN A 60 16.65 -3.47 4.63
N THR A 61 16.21 -4.51 3.91
CA THR A 61 14.94 -4.49 3.18
C THR A 61 14.04 -5.66 3.57
N SER A 62 12.75 -5.55 3.26
CA SER A 62 11.80 -6.66 3.32
C SER A 62 10.88 -6.60 2.11
N THR A 63 10.92 -7.64 1.29
CA THR A 63 9.97 -7.81 0.18
C THR A 63 8.78 -8.59 0.69
N VAL A 64 7.59 -8.05 0.47
CA VAL A 64 6.35 -8.68 0.91
C VAL A 64 5.51 -9.04 -0.30
N SER A 65 4.83 -10.17 -0.19
CA SER A 65 3.87 -10.67 -1.17
C SER A 65 2.52 -10.73 -0.49
N VAL A 66 1.55 -9.96 -0.98
CA VAL A 66 0.26 -9.74 -0.31
C VAL A 66 -0.90 -9.76 -1.30
N ASN A 67 -2.09 -10.05 -0.79
CA ASN A 67 -3.35 -9.81 -1.48
C ASN A 67 -4.02 -8.57 -0.89
N ALA A 68 -4.47 -7.66 -1.74
CA ALA A 68 -5.23 -6.48 -1.37
C ALA A 68 -6.73 -6.74 -1.44
N THR A 69 -7.48 -6.26 -0.45
CA THR A 69 -8.94 -6.10 -0.48
C THR A 69 -9.29 -4.63 -0.30
N VAL A 70 -10.29 -4.13 -1.02
CA VAL A 70 -10.66 -2.71 -1.04
C VAL A 70 -12.11 -2.53 -0.62
N VAL A 71 -12.35 -1.65 0.36
CA VAL A 71 -13.68 -1.18 0.75
C VAL A 71 -13.80 0.29 0.34
N GLY A 72 -14.44 0.55 -0.80
CA GLY A 72 -14.47 1.86 -1.46
C GLY A 72 -15.22 2.97 -0.70
N ALA A 73 -16.24 2.62 0.10
CA ALA A 73 -17.06 3.60 0.81
C ALA A 73 -16.30 4.42 1.88
N ALA A 74 -15.18 3.89 2.38
CA ALA A 74 -14.32 4.56 3.36
C ALA A 74 -12.82 4.52 2.95
N LEU A 75 -12.53 4.22 1.68
CA LEU A 75 -11.21 3.88 1.15
C LEU A 75 -10.35 3.16 2.19
N VAL A 76 -10.73 1.92 2.45
CA VAL A 76 -9.93 1.02 3.29
C VAL A 76 -9.33 -0.04 2.39
N VAL A 77 -8.00 -0.12 2.37
CA VAL A 77 -7.27 -1.16 1.66
C VAL A 77 -6.53 -2.02 2.67
N THR A 78 -6.89 -3.30 2.73
CA THR A 78 -6.22 -4.28 3.59
C THR A 78 -5.34 -5.17 2.75
N PHE A 79 -4.06 -5.22 3.08
CA PHE A 79 -3.08 -6.10 2.47
C PHE A 79 -2.75 -7.21 3.46
N THR A 80 -2.90 -8.46 3.04
CA THR A 80 -2.58 -9.63 3.87
C THR A 80 -1.65 -10.57 3.10
N GLY A 81 -0.59 -11.03 3.75
CA GLY A 81 0.35 -11.97 3.14
C GLY A 81 1.57 -12.24 4.00
N VAL A 82 2.73 -12.38 3.36
CA VAL A 82 3.98 -12.76 4.02
C VAL A 82 5.16 -11.96 3.50
N VAL A 83 6.21 -11.89 4.30
CA VAL A 83 7.53 -11.41 3.86
C VAL A 83 8.21 -12.54 3.08
N SER A 84 8.37 -12.35 1.78
CA SER A 84 8.97 -13.33 0.87
C SER A 84 10.50 -13.30 0.86
N SER A 85 11.12 -12.16 1.20
CA SER A 85 12.58 -12.06 1.35
C SER A 85 13.03 -10.87 2.23
N GLY A 86 14.26 -10.93 2.76
CA GLY A 86 14.88 -9.87 3.55
C GLY A 86 14.73 -10.05 5.08
N LEU A 87 14.77 -8.93 5.81
CA LEU A 87 14.92 -8.89 7.28
C LEU A 87 13.91 -9.74 8.06
N PHE A 88 12.66 -9.79 7.59
CA PHE A 88 11.56 -10.47 8.28
C PHE A 88 11.05 -11.70 7.53
N THR A 89 11.88 -12.31 6.68
CA THR A 89 11.47 -13.44 5.81
C THR A 89 10.69 -14.51 6.57
N GLY A 90 9.57 -14.97 6.00
CA GLY A 90 8.69 -15.98 6.58
C GLY A 90 7.64 -15.42 7.55
N SER A 91 7.76 -14.16 7.98
CA SER A 91 6.78 -13.52 8.86
C SER A 91 5.49 -13.20 8.12
N SER A 92 4.38 -13.22 8.85
CA SER A 92 3.09 -12.75 8.36
C SER A 92 3.05 -11.21 8.29
N VAL A 93 2.30 -10.68 7.34
CA VAL A 93 2.16 -9.23 7.10
C VAL A 93 0.68 -8.87 7.01
N VAL A 94 0.30 -7.86 7.78
CA VAL A 94 -0.97 -7.14 7.62
C VAL A 94 -0.66 -5.66 7.49
N GLN A 95 -1.16 -5.03 6.43
CA GLN A 95 -1.09 -3.58 6.27
C GLN A 95 -2.49 -3.04 5.98
N VAL A 96 -2.90 -2.02 6.71
CA VAL A 96 -4.18 -1.33 6.49
C VAL A 96 -3.90 0.09 6.06
N VAL A 97 -4.48 0.51 4.95
CA VAL A 97 -4.46 1.87 4.45
C VAL A 97 -5.86 2.44 4.59
N THR A 98 -5.99 3.60 5.22
CA THR A 98 -7.27 4.28 5.42
C THR A 98 -7.15 5.74 5.00
N GLY A 99 -8.02 6.19 4.11
CA GLY A 99 -7.98 7.54 3.56
C GLY A 99 -9.36 8.11 3.27
N PRO A 100 -9.44 9.38 2.85
CA PRO A 100 -10.68 9.98 2.41
C PRO A 100 -11.16 9.30 1.12
N ALA A 101 -12.44 8.96 1.08
CA ALA A 101 -13.06 8.30 -0.07
C ALA A 101 -13.69 9.28 -1.07
N THR A 102 -13.77 10.57 -0.77
CA THR A 102 -14.56 11.54 -1.55
C THR A 102 -14.23 11.52 -3.04
N ASP A 103 -12.96 11.70 -3.40
CA ASP A 103 -12.56 11.73 -4.82
C ASP A 103 -12.69 10.36 -5.48
N VAL A 104 -12.49 9.27 -4.72
CA VAL A 104 -12.70 7.90 -5.20
C VAL A 104 -14.18 7.65 -5.51
N LEU A 105 -15.09 8.08 -4.63
CA LEU A 105 -16.54 8.00 -4.81
C LEU A 105 -17.01 8.84 -6.00
N LEU A 106 -16.52 10.08 -6.12
CA LEU A 106 -16.84 10.94 -7.26
C LEU A 106 -16.34 10.34 -8.58
N CYS A 107 -15.11 9.81 -8.60
CA CYS A 107 -14.54 9.17 -9.79
C CYS A 107 -15.34 7.91 -10.19
N THR A 108 -15.65 7.03 -9.24
CA THR A 108 -16.43 5.81 -9.49
C THR A 108 -17.86 6.10 -9.94
N ALA A 109 -18.45 7.21 -9.47
CA ALA A 109 -19.75 7.71 -9.94
C ALA A 109 -19.68 8.46 -11.29
N SER A 110 -18.51 8.59 -11.91
CA SER A 110 -18.29 9.41 -13.12
C SER A 110 -18.61 10.90 -12.94
N LEU A 111 -18.49 11.40 -11.70
CA LEU A 111 -18.75 12.79 -11.31
C LEU A 111 -17.45 13.59 -11.05
N GLY A 112 -16.28 12.96 -11.15
CA GLY A 112 -14.99 13.59 -10.88
C GLY A 112 -13.79 12.74 -11.27
N THR A 113 -12.61 13.14 -10.79
CA THR A 113 -11.32 12.48 -11.03
C THR A 113 -10.51 12.40 -9.73
N VAL A 114 -9.59 11.44 -9.63
CA VAL A 114 -8.62 11.37 -8.52
C VAL A 114 -7.27 11.91 -8.97
N SER A 115 -6.80 13.00 -8.36
CA SER A 115 -5.47 13.58 -8.61
C SER A 115 -4.44 13.13 -7.57
N SER A 116 -4.85 13.03 -6.30
CA SER A 116 -4.04 12.52 -5.20
C SER A 116 -4.92 12.00 -4.08
N VAL A 117 -4.35 11.14 -3.23
CA VAL A 117 -4.99 10.68 -1.99
C VAL A 117 -3.93 10.63 -0.90
N TYR A 118 -4.23 11.21 0.25
CA TYR A 118 -3.42 11.11 1.46
C TYR A 118 -4.10 10.16 2.42
N SER A 119 -3.39 9.12 2.86
CA SER A 119 -3.95 8.06 3.71
C SER A 119 -3.04 7.77 4.89
N LEU A 120 -3.65 7.33 5.98
CA LEU A 120 -2.94 6.70 7.09
C LEU A 120 -2.61 5.26 6.73
N VAL A 121 -1.46 4.78 7.19
CA VAL A 121 -1.02 3.41 6.98
C VAL A 121 -0.59 2.80 8.30
N THR A 122 -1.15 1.64 8.63
CA THR A 122 -0.71 0.79 9.74
C THR A 122 -0.10 -0.47 9.17
N LEU A 123 1.08 -0.85 9.66
CA LEU A 123 1.80 -2.06 9.25
C LEU A 123 2.09 -2.91 10.48
N GLU A 124 1.72 -4.17 10.40
CA GLU A 124 2.04 -5.21 11.38
C GLU A 124 2.79 -6.34 10.67
N ILE A 125 3.92 -6.75 11.26
CA ILE A 125 4.69 -7.91 10.82
C ILE A 125 4.88 -8.81 12.04
N THR A 126 4.33 -10.02 11.96
CA THR A 126 4.31 -10.95 13.09
C THR A 126 5.11 -12.19 12.72
N SER A 127 6.21 -12.41 13.44
CA SER A 127 7.01 -13.62 13.33
C SER A 127 6.17 -14.84 13.69
N LEU A 128 6.38 -15.93 12.96
CA LEU A 128 5.87 -17.25 13.36
C LEU A 128 6.59 -17.76 14.62
#